data_AF-A0A816G5X1-F1
#
_entry.id   AF-A0A816G5X1-F1
#
_cell.length_a   1.000
_cell.length_b   1.000
_cell.length_c   1.000
_cell.angle_alpha   90.00
_cell.angle_beta   90.00
_cell.angle_gamma   90.00
#
_symmetry.space_group_name_H-M   'P 1'
#
loop_
_entity.id
_entity.type
_entity.pdbx_description
1 polymer ?
#
loop_
_entity_poly.entity_id
_entity_poly.type
_entity_poly.pdbx_seq_one_letter_code
_entity_poly.pdbx_strand_id
1 'polypeptide(L)'
;MNQSILNHLFLPHDLSSLEIDYLMESRNQNEYKILEFMNDFIKSLDTTNELPVISTLRKCIERWSIIQNMENCIASMLQSTIQQLTPGDFLPLYFLAQNAAILIEIDENPPHQPLISSWQVLLPTQNITSSLEPHFSCFPVPTFRLPDRSQLLSRAHCELLVEFMNNTIEFSKATKASYSFNNTLEVPISHYVCQWWIMQFQGVQINNQVNEPVSFRKKHRDQIRYKYSSFPFRRSGLWMTIKVVFHTILNKRLGNIGTIVYKLLITNFLIYSISTRQISIELLVHCLRKIVRRLNKIEVLLSRMDSSNITPWIQNTTEEIKQKIDLLIPNPNWQTPIEQKELQKLSKVYLDSDQLEVCQHSCKKLRSYLQHTSTSLRQNSYGYTSAQMTLNSVIHGDGTLPRVSDLINHDNDNKCIALAHIENWVCFCLERWINRSLLSQIGYKCFESLQSFYEDYESEALDFYYSNNKPTDPAGYSRFIVTSLTIIYLMHKKLCEDTQYKRLELHTIRIPNILDIFEFLVLPNRDDMIRARDLYDYFREFNGKQYPDLLSNI
;
A
#
# COMPACT_ATOMS: atom_id res chain seq x y z
N MET A 1 -12.84 20.51 -9.00
CA MET A 1 -13.28 19.27 -9.68
C MET A 1 -12.11 18.38 -10.14
N ASN A 2 -11.13 18.89 -10.90
CA ASN A 2 -10.14 18.07 -11.63
C ASN A 2 -9.15 17.27 -10.76
N GLN A 3 -8.68 17.84 -9.64
CA GLN A 3 -7.68 17.21 -8.78
C GLN A 3 -8.27 16.18 -7.80
N SER A 4 -9.51 16.39 -7.34
CA SER A 4 -10.23 15.45 -6.45
C SER A 4 -10.35 14.06 -7.09
N ILE A 5 -10.89 13.95 -8.31
CA ILE A 5 -10.97 12.64 -9.01
C ILE A 5 -9.60 11.95 -9.09
N LEU A 6 -8.53 12.70 -9.40
CA LEU A 6 -7.17 12.16 -9.44
C LEU A 6 -6.69 11.70 -8.05
N ASN A 7 -7.07 12.37 -6.97
CA ASN A 7 -6.79 11.92 -5.61
C ASN A 7 -7.44 10.56 -5.32
N HIS A 8 -8.68 10.33 -5.74
CA HIS A 8 -9.35 9.03 -5.56
C HIS A 8 -8.77 7.94 -6.49
N LEU A 9 -8.31 8.28 -7.69
CA LEU A 9 -7.68 7.34 -8.64
C LEU A 9 -6.23 6.98 -8.25
N PHE A 10 -5.40 7.96 -7.91
CA PHE A 10 -3.96 7.83 -7.69
C PHE A 10 -3.55 7.72 -6.22
N LEU A 11 -4.29 8.32 -5.30
CA LEU A 11 -4.01 8.36 -3.86
C LEU A 11 -2.58 8.90 -3.58
N PRO A 12 -2.35 10.21 -3.73
CA PRO A 12 -1.08 10.87 -3.43
C PRO A 12 -0.66 10.73 -1.96
N HIS A 13 0.65 10.78 -1.70
CA HIS A 13 1.18 10.74 -0.33
C HIS A 13 0.76 11.99 0.45
N ASP A 14 0.85 13.17 -0.16
CA ASP A 14 0.32 14.40 0.40
C ASP A 14 -1.04 14.73 -0.22
N LEU A 15 -2.09 14.51 0.56
CA LEU A 15 -3.43 15.04 0.30
C LEU A 15 -3.49 16.46 0.89
N SER A 16 -2.53 17.33 0.53
CA SER A 16 -2.21 18.58 1.22
C SER A 16 -3.31 19.66 1.18
N SER A 17 -4.42 19.43 0.48
CA SER A 17 -5.58 20.34 0.41
C SER A 17 -6.91 19.63 0.65
N LEU A 18 -7.08 18.96 1.80
CA LEU A 18 -8.34 18.31 2.19
C LEU A 18 -9.53 19.27 2.37
N GLU A 19 -9.28 20.58 2.44
CA GLU A 19 -10.33 21.60 2.60
C GLU A 19 -11.20 21.80 1.35
N ILE A 20 -10.78 21.29 0.17
CA ILE A 20 -11.51 21.49 -1.11
C ILE A 20 -11.50 20.19 -1.95
N ASP A 21 -11.79 19.04 -1.34
CA ASP A 21 -12.06 17.83 -2.13
C ASP A 21 -13.53 17.86 -2.59
N TYR A 22 -13.74 18.17 -3.86
CA TYR A 22 -15.07 18.26 -4.50
C TYR A 22 -15.99 17.05 -4.24
N LEU A 23 -15.43 15.84 -4.17
CA LEU A 23 -16.21 14.65 -3.87
C LEU A 23 -16.62 14.66 -2.39
N MET A 24 -15.71 15.01 -1.49
CA MET A 24 -16.00 15.15 -0.05
C MET A 24 -16.98 16.29 0.27
N GLU A 25 -16.88 17.44 -0.41
CA GLU A 25 -17.81 18.58 -0.26
C GLU A 25 -19.26 18.16 -0.55
N SER A 26 -19.44 17.32 -1.57
CA SER A 26 -20.73 16.75 -1.92
C SER A 26 -21.14 15.54 -1.07
N ARG A 27 -20.40 15.22 0.01
CA ARG A 27 -20.58 13.96 0.77
C ARG A 27 -20.57 12.72 -0.14
N ASN A 28 -19.69 12.72 -1.13
CA ASN A 28 -19.52 11.69 -2.15
C ASN A 28 -20.71 11.51 -3.12
N GLN A 29 -21.71 12.40 -3.08
CA GLN A 29 -22.83 12.40 -4.03
C GLN A 29 -22.36 12.54 -5.48
N ASN A 30 -21.24 13.24 -5.72
CA ASN A 30 -20.67 13.39 -7.06
C ASN A 30 -19.75 12.24 -7.50
N GLU A 31 -19.69 11.12 -6.77
CA GLU A 31 -18.83 9.98 -7.15
C GLU A 31 -19.19 9.44 -8.54
N TYR A 32 -20.46 9.56 -8.98
CA TYR A 32 -20.91 9.14 -10.32
C TYR A 32 -20.09 9.75 -11.47
N LYS A 33 -19.44 10.91 -11.26
CA LYS A 33 -18.56 11.53 -12.26
C LYS A 33 -17.32 10.71 -12.58
N ILE A 34 -16.86 9.85 -11.66
CA ILE A 34 -15.79 8.86 -11.93
C ILE A 34 -16.29 7.83 -12.95
N LEU A 35 -17.56 7.44 -12.84
CA LEU A 35 -18.18 6.48 -13.74
C LEU A 35 -18.45 7.08 -15.12
N GLU A 36 -18.95 8.32 -15.19
CA GLU A 36 -19.08 9.07 -16.45
C GLU A 36 -17.72 9.20 -17.16
N PHE A 37 -16.68 9.57 -16.42
CA PHE A 37 -15.35 9.71 -16.98
C PHE A 37 -14.75 8.38 -17.47
N MET A 38 -15.07 7.28 -16.78
CA MET A 38 -14.71 5.94 -17.25
C MET A 38 -15.53 5.53 -18.48
N ASN A 39 -16.80 5.95 -18.58
CA ASN A 39 -17.64 5.74 -19.76
C ASN A 39 -17.06 6.47 -20.99
N ASP A 40 -16.66 7.73 -20.84
CA ASP A 40 -16.02 8.51 -21.90
C ASP A 40 -14.72 7.85 -22.38
N PHE A 41 -13.90 7.36 -21.44
CA PHE A 41 -12.70 6.60 -21.76
C PHE A 41 -13.03 5.33 -22.58
N ILE A 42 -13.98 4.52 -22.13
CA ILE A 42 -14.36 3.29 -22.85
C ILE A 42 -14.92 3.63 -24.24
N LYS A 43 -15.68 4.73 -24.37
CA LYS A 43 -16.17 5.22 -25.66
C LYS A 43 -15.03 5.64 -26.60
N SER A 44 -13.96 6.20 -26.05
CA SER A 44 -12.77 6.66 -26.81
C SER A 44 -11.85 5.54 -27.29
N LEU A 45 -12.05 4.29 -26.84
CA LEU A 45 -11.25 3.15 -27.31
C LEU A 45 -11.59 2.83 -28.77
N ASP A 46 -10.54 2.65 -29.57
CA ASP A 46 -10.62 2.32 -30.99
C ASP A 46 -11.34 0.97 -31.22
N THR A 47 -12.34 1.01 -32.10
CA THR A 47 -13.21 -0.13 -32.42
C THR A 47 -12.59 -1.12 -33.41
N THR A 48 -11.50 -0.75 -34.09
CA THR A 48 -10.97 -1.53 -35.22
C THR A 48 -10.28 -2.85 -34.84
N ASN A 49 -9.77 -2.98 -33.60
CA ASN A 49 -9.13 -4.20 -33.07
C ASN A 49 -9.69 -4.60 -31.69
N GLU A 50 -10.94 -4.26 -31.40
CA GLU A 50 -11.51 -4.37 -30.06
C GLU A 50 -11.85 -5.82 -29.68
N LEU A 51 -11.42 -6.27 -28.49
CA LEU A 51 -11.82 -7.58 -27.97
C LEU A 51 -13.35 -7.61 -27.77
N PRO A 52 -14.06 -8.72 -28.08
CA PRO A 52 -15.53 -8.80 -27.95
C PRO A 52 -16.04 -8.40 -26.57
N VAL A 53 -15.28 -8.71 -25.51
CA VAL A 53 -15.63 -8.37 -24.12
C VAL A 53 -15.66 -6.86 -23.84
N ILE A 54 -14.92 -6.04 -24.59
CA ILE A 54 -14.96 -4.57 -24.38
C ILE A 54 -16.31 -4.02 -24.84
N SER A 55 -16.94 -4.60 -25.86
CA SER A 55 -18.32 -4.23 -26.25
C SER A 55 -19.32 -4.52 -25.12
N THR A 56 -19.14 -5.63 -24.39
CA THR A 56 -19.92 -5.94 -23.19
C THR A 56 -19.67 -4.91 -22.09
N LEU A 57 -18.41 -4.54 -21.84
CA LEU A 57 -18.05 -3.50 -20.87
C LEU A 57 -18.63 -2.13 -21.25
N ARG A 58 -18.65 -1.78 -22.54
CA ARG A 58 -19.21 -0.53 -23.07
C ARG A 58 -20.72 -0.43 -22.79
N LYS A 59 -21.48 -1.48 -23.11
CA LYS A 59 -22.92 -1.56 -22.78
C LYS A 59 -23.16 -1.53 -21.27
N CYS A 60 -22.35 -2.26 -20.51
CA CYS A 60 -22.43 -2.33 -19.04
C CYS A 60 -22.22 -0.95 -18.41
N ILE A 61 -21.15 -0.24 -18.79
CA ILE A 61 -20.82 1.06 -18.17
C ILE A 61 -21.76 2.16 -18.61
N GLU A 62 -22.26 2.12 -19.84
CA GLU A 62 -23.25 3.08 -20.34
C GLU A 62 -24.55 3.01 -19.52
N ARG A 63 -25.12 1.81 -19.36
CA ARG A 63 -26.32 1.59 -18.54
C ARG A 63 -26.08 1.95 -17.08
N TRP A 64 -24.92 1.55 -16.54
CA TRP A 64 -24.58 1.86 -15.15
C TRP A 64 -24.45 3.37 -14.93
N SER A 65 -23.80 4.08 -15.83
CA SER A 65 -23.63 5.54 -15.75
C SER A 65 -24.96 6.28 -15.75
N ILE A 66 -25.95 5.79 -16.52
CA ILE A 66 -27.29 6.38 -16.57
C ILE A 66 -28.01 6.20 -15.23
N ILE A 67 -28.04 4.98 -14.69
CA ILE A 67 -28.76 4.68 -13.44
C ILE A 67 -28.11 5.32 -12.21
N GLN A 68 -26.76 5.36 -12.17
CA GLN A 68 -26.03 5.87 -11.02
C GLN A 68 -26.11 7.41 -10.90
N ASN A 69 -26.54 8.11 -11.95
CA ASN A 69 -26.83 9.53 -11.89
C ASN A 69 -28.15 9.74 -11.12
N MET A 70 -28.10 10.49 -10.01
CA MET A 70 -29.24 10.69 -9.11
C MET A 70 -30.46 11.31 -9.80
N GLU A 71 -30.27 12.15 -10.83
CA GLU A 71 -31.38 12.75 -11.58
C GLU A 71 -32.21 11.68 -12.33
N ASN A 72 -31.59 10.56 -12.68
CA ASN A 72 -32.21 9.46 -13.44
C ASN A 72 -32.53 8.24 -12.57
N CYS A 73 -32.28 8.31 -11.26
CA CYS A 73 -32.45 7.20 -10.33
C CYS A 73 -33.93 7.02 -9.94
N ILE A 74 -34.74 6.53 -10.89
CA ILE A 74 -36.19 6.31 -10.73
C ILE A 74 -36.50 4.83 -10.93
N ALA A 75 -37.45 4.30 -10.15
CA ALA A 75 -37.80 2.88 -10.16
C ALA A 75 -38.21 2.37 -11.55
N SER A 76 -38.95 3.16 -12.33
CA SER A 76 -39.36 2.81 -13.70
C SER A 76 -38.17 2.71 -14.65
N MET A 77 -37.16 3.56 -14.50
CA MET A 77 -35.94 3.55 -15.31
C MET A 77 -35.05 2.36 -14.95
N LEU A 78 -34.95 2.03 -13.66
CA LEU A 78 -34.25 0.84 -13.20
C LEU A 78 -34.94 -0.44 -13.72
N GLN A 79 -36.27 -0.51 -13.61
CA GLN A 79 -37.06 -1.63 -14.10
C GLN A 79 -36.91 -1.83 -15.61
N SER A 80 -37.02 -0.75 -16.40
CA SER A 80 -36.85 -0.81 -17.85
C SER A 80 -35.43 -1.23 -18.24
N THR A 81 -34.42 -0.74 -17.54
CA THR A 81 -33.03 -1.13 -17.79
C THR A 81 -32.79 -2.59 -17.46
N ILE A 82 -33.31 -3.09 -16.33
CA ILE A 82 -33.23 -4.52 -15.97
C ILE A 82 -33.96 -5.35 -17.02
N GLN A 83 -35.11 -4.89 -17.55
CA GLN A 83 -35.87 -5.61 -18.59
C GLN A 83 -35.13 -5.71 -19.91
N GLN A 84 -34.33 -4.70 -20.27
CA GLN A 84 -33.56 -4.64 -21.51
C GLN A 84 -32.28 -5.48 -21.48
N LEU A 85 -31.88 -6.05 -20.34
CA LEU A 85 -30.69 -6.90 -20.26
C LEU A 85 -30.88 -8.18 -21.09
N THR A 86 -29.93 -8.47 -21.97
CA THR A 86 -29.90 -9.73 -22.75
C THR A 86 -29.02 -10.77 -22.07
N PRO A 87 -29.14 -12.07 -22.42
CA PRO A 87 -28.21 -13.09 -21.92
C PRO A 87 -26.76 -12.67 -22.16
N GLY A 88 -25.94 -12.79 -21.12
CA GLY A 88 -24.55 -12.36 -21.11
C GLY A 88 -24.31 -10.89 -20.71
N ASP A 89 -25.36 -10.12 -20.44
CA ASP A 89 -25.25 -8.74 -19.96
C ASP A 89 -25.05 -8.66 -18.43
N PHE A 90 -24.41 -7.56 -18.03
CA PHE A 90 -24.14 -7.22 -16.63
C PHE A 90 -24.72 -5.84 -16.31
N LEU A 91 -25.29 -5.70 -15.12
CA LEU A 91 -25.75 -4.45 -14.55
C LEU A 91 -25.23 -4.30 -13.10
N PRO A 92 -24.19 -3.49 -12.90
CA PRO A 92 -23.73 -3.11 -11.58
C PRO A 92 -24.60 -1.99 -11.00
N LEU A 93 -24.81 -2.00 -9.69
CA LEU A 93 -25.37 -0.87 -8.94
C LEU A 93 -24.52 -0.62 -7.70
N TYR A 94 -24.26 0.66 -7.41
CA TYR A 94 -23.53 1.09 -6.22
C TYR A 94 -24.45 1.86 -5.28
N PHE A 95 -24.53 1.42 -4.03
CA PHE A 95 -25.35 1.99 -2.97
C PHE A 95 -24.44 2.72 -1.98
N LEU A 96 -24.12 3.98 -2.29
CA LEU A 96 -23.31 4.83 -1.39
C LEU A 96 -23.94 4.89 0.01
N ALA A 97 -25.26 5.12 0.07
CA ALA A 97 -26.01 5.26 1.31
C ALA A 97 -26.09 3.97 2.15
N GLN A 98 -25.70 2.81 1.58
CA GLN A 98 -25.70 1.50 2.24
C GLN A 98 -24.31 0.86 2.25
N ASN A 99 -23.25 1.55 1.79
CA ASN A 99 -21.89 1.01 1.70
C ASN A 99 -21.83 -0.37 0.98
N ALA A 100 -22.66 -0.53 -0.06
CA ALA A 100 -22.85 -1.81 -0.72
C ALA A 100 -22.78 -1.66 -2.24
N ALA A 101 -22.48 -2.76 -2.92
CA ALA A 101 -22.64 -2.86 -4.36
C ALA A 101 -23.25 -4.22 -4.70
N ILE A 102 -24.02 -4.24 -5.79
CA ILE A 102 -24.51 -5.47 -6.40
C ILE A 102 -24.08 -5.53 -7.86
N LEU A 103 -23.91 -6.74 -8.35
CA LEU A 103 -23.74 -7.06 -9.76
C LEU A 103 -24.86 -8.02 -10.15
N ILE A 104 -25.78 -7.53 -10.98
CA ILE A 104 -26.79 -8.37 -11.63
C ILE A 104 -26.19 -8.87 -12.94
N GLU A 105 -26.27 -10.17 -13.16
CA GLU A 105 -25.86 -10.82 -14.40
C GLU A 105 -27.02 -11.63 -14.95
N ILE A 106 -27.26 -11.50 -16.25
CA ILE A 106 -28.16 -12.42 -16.96
C ILE A 106 -27.28 -13.53 -17.52
N ASP A 107 -27.35 -14.71 -16.90
CA ASP A 107 -26.55 -15.87 -17.31
C ASP A 107 -26.90 -16.27 -18.76
N GLU A 108 -25.96 -16.87 -19.49
CA GLU A 108 -26.24 -17.36 -20.84
C GLU A 108 -27.06 -18.65 -20.80
N ASN A 109 -26.84 -19.47 -19.78
CA ASN A 109 -27.50 -20.76 -19.60
C ASN A 109 -27.70 -21.06 -18.09
N PRO A 110 -28.91 -20.89 -17.51
CA PRO A 110 -30.18 -20.51 -18.13
C PRO A 110 -30.48 -18.99 -18.07
N PRO A 111 -30.97 -18.37 -19.16
CA PRO A 111 -31.16 -16.91 -19.26
C PRO A 111 -32.31 -16.34 -18.41
N HIS A 112 -33.21 -17.20 -17.93
CA HIS A 112 -34.31 -16.81 -17.06
C HIS A 112 -33.93 -16.71 -15.59
N GLN A 113 -32.72 -17.18 -15.21
CA GLN A 113 -32.25 -17.23 -13.83
C GLN A 113 -31.07 -16.29 -13.64
N PRO A 114 -31.32 -15.01 -13.29
CA PRO A 114 -30.24 -14.05 -13.11
C PRO A 114 -29.40 -14.39 -11.87
N LEU A 115 -28.13 -14.04 -11.96
CA LEU A 115 -27.15 -14.14 -10.89
C LEU A 115 -26.99 -12.77 -10.22
N ILE A 116 -26.94 -12.76 -8.90
CA ILE A 116 -26.77 -11.56 -8.08
C ILE A 116 -25.58 -11.78 -7.18
N SER A 117 -24.49 -11.04 -7.40
CA SER A 117 -23.37 -10.96 -6.46
C SER A 117 -23.49 -9.66 -5.66
N SER A 118 -23.31 -9.72 -4.33
CA SER A 118 -23.35 -8.53 -3.49
C SER A 118 -22.14 -8.45 -2.57
N TRP A 119 -21.65 -7.23 -2.29
CA TRP A 119 -20.50 -7.05 -1.41
C TRP A 119 -20.49 -5.69 -0.71
N GLN A 120 -19.84 -5.67 0.44
CA GLN A 120 -19.50 -4.44 1.15
C GLN A 120 -18.34 -3.72 0.44
N VAL A 121 -18.47 -2.41 0.25
CA VAL A 121 -17.53 -1.63 -0.58
C VAL A 121 -16.37 -1.05 0.23
N LEU A 122 -16.67 -0.38 1.35
CA LEU A 122 -15.71 0.22 2.27
C LEU A 122 -15.78 -0.49 3.62
N LEU A 123 -14.64 -0.54 4.32
CA LEU A 123 -14.57 -1.16 5.64
C LEU A 123 -14.84 -0.13 6.75
N PRO A 124 -15.35 -0.57 7.91
CA PRO A 124 -15.41 0.26 9.10
C PRO A 124 -14.04 0.81 9.49
N THR A 125 -14.02 2.01 10.09
CA THR A 125 -12.80 2.70 10.55
C THR A 125 -11.98 1.79 11.43
N GLN A 126 -12.61 1.16 12.42
CA GLN A 126 -11.96 0.25 13.34
C GLN A 126 -11.21 -0.85 12.60
N ASN A 127 -11.81 -1.47 11.57
CA ASN A 127 -11.15 -2.51 10.79
C ASN A 127 -9.91 -1.92 10.09
N ILE A 128 -10.04 -0.76 9.45
CA ILE A 128 -8.93 -0.14 8.71
C ILE A 128 -7.77 0.29 9.63
N THR A 129 -8.06 0.80 10.83
CA THR A 129 -7.05 1.35 11.74
C THR A 129 -6.48 0.33 12.72
N SER A 130 -7.17 -0.77 12.99
CA SER A 130 -6.74 -1.78 13.96
C SER A 130 -5.76 -2.82 13.41
N SER A 131 -5.65 -2.98 12.08
CA SER A 131 -4.77 -3.99 11.50
C SER A 131 -3.39 -3.47 11.11
N LEU A 132 -2.36 -4.18 11.55
CA LEU A 132 -1.00 -4.04 11.01
C LEU A 132 -0.95 -4.55 9.55
N GLU A 133 -1.76 -5.55 9.23
CA GLU A 133 -1.84 -6.12 7.89
C GLU A 133 -2.85 -5.39 6.98
N PRO A 134 -2.59 -5.32 5.67
CA PRO A 134 -3.55 -4.76 4.74
C PRO A 134 -4.76 -5.68 4.53
N HIS A 135 -5.95 -5.12 4.66
CA HIS A 135 -7.19 -5.83 4.39
C HIS A 135 -7.40 -6.16 2.90
N PHE A 136 -7.81 -7.39 2.63
CA PHE A 136 -8.15 -7.86 1.29
C PHE A 136 -9.57 -8.43 1.24
N SER A 137 -10.34 -8.04 0.22
CA SER A 137 -11.55 -8.77 -0.17
C SER A 137 -11.23 -9.80 -1.23
N CYS A 138 -11.73 -11.02 -1.04
CA CYS A 138 -11.65 -12.11 -2.00
C CYS A 138 -12.88 -12.12 -2.91
N PHE A 139 -12.67 -12.43 -4.19
CA PHE A 139 -13.70 -12.56 -5.21
C PHE A 139 -13.52 -13.89 -5.96
N PRO A 140 -14.60 -14.55 -6.43
CA PRO A 140 -15.99 -14.09 -6.37
C PRO A 140 -16.53 -14.03 -4.94
N VAL A 141 -17.44 -13.09 -4.70
CA VAL A 141 -18.24 -13.04 -3.48
C VAL A 141 -19.43 -13.99 -3.62
N PRO A 142 -20.15 -14.33 -2.53
CA PRO A 142 -21.36 -15.12 -2.63
C PRO A 142 -22.29 -14.57 -3.72
N THR A 143 -22.65 -15.46 -4.63
CA THR A 143 -23.47 -15.16 -5.80
C THR A 143 -24.73 -16.01 -5.69
N PHE A 144 -25.87 -15.33 -5.81
CA PHE A 144 -27.19 -15.89 -5.61
C PHE A 144 -27.88 -16.03 -6.94
N ARG A 145 -28.43 -17.20 -7.23
CA ARG A 145 -29.22 -17.47 -8.43
C ARG A 145 -30.69 -17.33 -8.08
N LEU A 146 -31.37 -16.44 -8.79
CA LEU A 146 -32.82 -16.31 -8.70
C LEU A 146 -33.51 -17.35 -9.59
N PRO A 147 -34.66 -17.91 -9.16
CA PRO A 147 -35.37 -18.89 -9.96
C PRO A 147 -36.09 -18.25 -11.15
N ASP A 148 -36.47 -16.97 -11.06
CA ASP A 148 -37.12 -16.23 -12.14
C ASP A 148 -36.70 -14.76 -12.13
N ARG A 149 -36.31 -14.26 -13.31
CA ARG A 149 -36.01 -12.86 -13.60
C ARG A 149 -37.19 -11.91 -13.31
N SER A 150 -38.44 -12.39 -13.41
CA SER A 150 -39.62 -11.55 -13.13
C SER A 150 -39.61 -10.95 -11.72
N GLN A 151 -38.99 -11.62 -10.75
CA GLN A 151 -38.88 -11.13 -9.38
C GLN A 151 -38.07 -9.82 -9.30
N LEU A 152 -36.98 -9.70 -10.07
CA LEU A 152 -36.20 -8.45 -10.16
C LEU A 152 -36.98 -7.30 -10.79
N LEU A 153 -37.91 -7.63 -11.69
CA LEU A 153 -38.75 -6.66 -12.39
C LEU A 153 -39.94 -6.21 -11.56
N SER A 154 -40.13 -6.73 -10.35
CA SER A 154 -41.21 -6.25 -9.49
C SER A 154 -40.98 -4.78 -9.12
N ARG A 155 -42.06 -4.02 -9.14
CA ARG A 155 -42.05 -2.60 -8.78
C ARG A 155 -41.52 -2.37 -7.37
N ALA A 156 -41.93 -3.19 -6.41
CA ALA A 156 -41.49 -3.11 -5.02
C ALA A 156 -39.97 -3.27 -4.86
N HIS A 157 -39.35 -4.24 -5.56
CA HIS A 157 -37.90 -4.40 -5.50
C HIS A 157 -37.16 -3.22 -6.17
N CYS A 158 -37.67 -2.70 -7.29
CA CYS A 158 -37.07 -1.55 -7.95
C CYS A 158 -37.18 -0.27 -7.10
N GLU A 159 -38.34 -0.02 -6.49
CA GLU A 159 -38.54 1.10 -5.55
C GLU A 159 -37.61 1.00 -4.34
N LEU A 160 -37.48 -0.20 -3.77
CA LEU A 160 -36.59 -0.46 -2.64
C LEU A 160 -35.11 -0.26 -3.00
N LEU A 161 -34.68 -0.66 -4.20
CA LEU A 161 -33.31 -0.43 -4.67
C LEU A 161 -33.02 1.07 -4.84
N VAL A 162 -33.98 1.84 -5.35
CA VAL A 162 -33.86 3.31 -5.44
C VAL A 162 -33.81 3.94 -4.05
N GLU A 163 -34.64 3.46 -3.12
CA GLU A 163 -34.60 3.89 -1.73
C GLU A 163 -33.24 3.63 -1.09
N PHE A 164 -32.63 2.46 -1.33
CA PHE A 164 -31.28 2.14 -0.86
C PHE A 164 -30.19 2.97 -1.52
N MET A 165 -30.38 3.45 -2.75
CA MET A 165 -29.41 4.34 -3.39
C MET A 165 -29.42 5.74 -2.76
N ASN A 166 -30.59 6.20 -2.32
CA ASN A 166 -30.81 7.58 -1.87
C ASN A 166 -30.75 7.75 -0.35
N ASN A 167 -31.22 6.76 0.42
CA ASN A 167 -31.43 6.89 1.85
C ASN A 167 -30.58 5.90 2.64
N THR A 168 -29.98 6.37 3.74
CA THR A 168 -29.25 5.51 4.68
C THR A 168 -30.20 4.97 5.74
N ILE A 169 -30.17 3.66 5.95
CA ILE A 169 -31.04 3.00 6.94
C ILE A 169 -30.38 3.02 8.31
N GLU A 170 -29.13 2.55 8.39
CA GLU A 170 -28.44 2.40 9.66
C GLU A 170 -26.95 2.74 9.55
N PHE A 171 -26.47 3.47 10.57
CA PHE A 171 -25.06 3.72 10.83
C PHE A 171 -24.61 2.92 12.05
N SER A 172 -23.31 2.67 12.15
CA SER A 172 -22.72 2.12 13.37
C SER A 172 -23.02 3.03 14.57
N LYS A 173 -23.41 2.43 15.70
CA LYS A 173 -23.69 3.18 16.93
C LYS A 173 -22.38 3.48 17.68
N ALA A 174 -22.20 4.73 18.08
CA ALA A 174 -21.15 5.15 19.00
C ALA A 174 -21.76 5.41 20.38
N THR A 175 -20.99 5.11 21.44
CA THR A 175 -21.41 5.37 22.82
C THR A 175 -20.53 6.47 23.39
N LYS A 176 -21.13 7.56 23.87
CA LYS A 176 -20.42 8.62 24.60
C LYS A 176 -21.22 8.95 25.85
N ALA A 177 -20.56 8.92 27.01
CA ALA A 177 -21.18 9.19 28.32
C ALA A 177 -22.50 8.40 28.53
N SER A 178 -22.47 7.10 28.20
CA SER A 178 -23.62 6.17 28.32
C SER A 178 -24.81 6.43 27.40
N TYR A 179 -24.73 7.40 26.48
CA TYR A 179 -25.71 7.60 25.41
C TYR A 179 -25.21 7.00 24.09
N SER A 180 -26.05 6.19 23.46
CA SER A 180 -25.79 5.64 22.12
C SER A 180 -26.37 6.57 21.05
N PHE A 181 -25.56 6.94 20.05
CA PHE A 181 -26.00 7.74 18.92
C PHE A 181 -25.43 7.18 17.61
N ASN A 182 -26.07 7.52 16.48
CA ASN A 182 -25.61 7.10 15.16
C ASN A 182 -24.32 7.85 14.79
N ASN A 183 -23.24 7.11 14.55
CA ASN A 183 -21.97 7.70 14.12
C ASN A 183 -22.00 7.93 12.61
N THR A 184 -22.49 9.09 12.18
CA THR A 184 -22.58 9.48 10.76
C THR A 184 -21.23 9.73 10.10
N LEU A 185 -20.13 9.73 10.86
CA LEU A 185 -18.76 9.75 10.33
C LEU A 185 -18.28 8.35 9.90
N GLU A 186 -19.01 7.31 10.29
CA GLU A 186 -18.71 5.92 9.96
C GLU A 186 -19.42 5.50 8.66
N VAL A 187 -18.92 4.45 8.02
CA VAL A 187 -19.60 3.88 6.86
C VAL A 187 -20.93 3.24 7.28
N PRO A 188 -22.00 3.38 6.47
CA PRO A 188 -23.26 2.67 6.69
C PRO A 188 -23.09 1.16 6.76
N ILE A 189 -24.04 0.50 7.43
CA ILE A 189 -24.05 -0.96 7.54
C ILE A 189 -24.64 -1.57 6.26
N SER A 190 -23.88 -2.46 5.60
CA SER A 190 -24.23 -2.99 4.28
C SER A 190 -25.20 -4.18 4.28
N HIS A 191 -25.60 -4.68 5.45
CA HIS A 191 -26.37 -5.92 5.57
C HIS A 191 -27.76 -5.83 4.93
N TYR A 192 -28.38 -4.64 4.86
CA TYR A 192 -29.68 -4.45 4.23
C TYR A 192 -29.67 -4.81 2.74
N VAL A 193 -28.61 -4.43 2.02
CA VAL A 193 -28.43 -4.75 0.60
C VAL A 193 -27.79 -6.12 0.43
N CYS A 194 -26.71 -6.40 1.17
CA CYS A 194 -25.92 -7.62 0.96
C CYS A 194 -26.59 -8.90 1.47
N GLN A 195 -27.53 -8.79 2.42
CA GLN A 195 -28.16 -9.96 3.05
C GLN A 195 -29.69 -9.84 3.00
N TRP A 196 -30.27 -8.82 3.65
CA TRP A 196 -31.72 -8.75 3.86
C TRP A 196 -32.51 -8.67 2.56
N TRP A 197 -32.11 -7.81 1.62
CA TRP A 197 -32.76 -7.64 0.32
C TRP A 197 -32.74 -8.94 -0.51
N ILE A 198 -31.61 -9.65 -0.51
CA ILE A 198 -31.45 -10.92 -1.23
C ILE A 198 -32.37 -12.00 -0.65
N MET A 199 -32.54 -12.00 0.67
CA MET A 199 -33.43 -12.96 1.35
C MET A 199 -34.92 -12.71 1.08
N GLN A 200 -35.31 -11.57 0.48
CA GLN A 200 -36.70 -11.31 0.11
C GLN A 200 -37.15 -12.09 -1.14
N PHE A 201 -36.20 -12.61 -1.94
CA PHE A 201 -36.53 -13.38 -3.14
C PHE A 201 -36.98 -14.79 -2.80
N GLN A 202 -38.10 -15.22 -3.39
CA GLN A 202 -38.63 -16.56 -3.19
C GLN A 202 -37.80 -17.57 -3.98
N GLY A 203 -37.34 -18.64 -3.31
CA GLY A 203 -36.60 -19.74 -3.95
C GLY A 203 -35.19 -19.38 -4.40
N VAL A 204 -34.57 -18.34 -3.83
CA VAL A 204 -33.17 -17.98 -4.12
C VAL A 204 -32.22 -19.11 -3.72
N GLN A 205 -31.28 -19.44 -4.60
CA GLN A 205 -30.27 -20.47 -4.38
C GLN A 205 -28.88 -19.84 -4.33
N ILE A 206 -27.98 -20.39 -3.53
CA ILE A 206 -26.58 -19.99 -3.54
C ILE A 206 -25.90 -20.71 -4.71
N ASN A 207 -25.42 -19.94 -5.69
CA ASN A 207 -24.82 -20.49 -6.91
C ASN A 207 -23.38 -20.98 -6.67
N ASN A 208 -22.61 -20.20 -5.92
CA ASN A 208 -21.20 -20.48 -5.64
C ASN A 208 -21.06 -20.86 -4.17
N GLN A 209 -20.58 -22.08 -3.89
CA GLN A 209 -20.26 -22.49 -2.52
C GLN A 209 -19.02 -21.71 -2.03
N VAL A 210 -18.93 -21.50 -0.71
CA VAL A 210 -17.82 -20.78 -0.03
C VAL A 210 -16.43 -21.37 -0.35
N ASN A 211 -16.38 -22.59 -0.91
CA ASN A 211 -15.16 -23.33 -1.23
C ASN A 211 -14.67 -23.18 -2.69
N GLU A 212 -15.29 -22.33 -3.52
CA GLU A 212 -14.74 -22.06 -4.86
C GLU A 212 -13.37 -21.34 -4.78
N PRO A 213 -12.45 -21.63 -5.71
CA PRO A 213 -11.14 -20.99 -5.71
C PRO A 213 -11.28 -19.47 -5.88
N VAL A 214 -10.61 -18.72 -4.99
CA VAL A 214 -10.54 -17.26 -5.08
C VAL A 214 -9.95 -16.86 -6.43
N SER A 215 -10.81 -16.33 -7.30
CA SER A 215 -10.42 -15.82 -8.61
C SER A 215 -9.44 -14.65 -8.51
N PHE A 216 -9.71 -13.71 -7.59
CA PHE A 216 -8.80 -12.61 -7.33
C PHE A 216 -9.03 -11.93 -5.98
N ARG A 217 -8.03 -11.17 -5.53
CA ARG A 217 -8.10 -10.36 -4.31
C ARG A 217 -8.01 -8.87 -4.63
N LYS A 218 -8.75 -8.04 -3.90
CA LYS A 218 -8.63 -6.58 -3.94
C LYS A 218 -8.24 -6.05 -2.57
N LYS A 219 -7.13 -5.32 -2.51
CA LYS A 219 -6.68 -4.61 -1.31
C LYS A 219 -7.57 -3.41 -1.05
N HIS A 220 -8.12 -3.33 0.16
CA HIS A 220 -8.70 -2.11 0.69
C HIS A 220 -7.56 -1.11 0.93
N ARG A 221 -7.59 0.00 0.19
CA ARG A 221 -6.67 1.13 0.38
C ARG A 221 -7.49 2.34 0.79
N ASP A 222 -8.24 2.16 1.86
CA ASP A 222 -8.90 3.27 2.53
C ASP A 222 -7.87 3.88 3.51
N GLN A 223 -7.59 5.17 3.35
CA GLN A 223 -6.68 5.89 4.23
C GLN A 223 -7.49 6.95 4.93
N ILE A 224 -7.91 6.64 6.15
CA ILE A 224 -8.68 7.54 6.99
C ILE A 224 -7.72 8.60 7.51
N ARG A 225 -7.80 9.81 6.94
CA ARG A 225 -6.95 10.93 7.34
C ARG A 225 -7.80 12.04 7.96
N TYR A 226 -7.50 12.35 9.22
CA TYR A 226 -8.02 13.51 9.94
C TYR A 226 -6.91 14.55 9.98
N LYS A 227 -7.04 15.64 9.22
CA LYS A 227 -6.15 16.80 9.38
C LYS A 227 -6.93 17.98 9.94
N TYR A 228 -7.81 18.56 9.12
CA TYR A 228 -8.62 19.73 9.49
C TYR A 228 -10.09 19.64 9.00
N SER A 229 -10.53 18.48 8.49
CA SER A 229 -11.88 18.27 7.97
C SER A 229 -12.81 17.62 9.01
N SER A 230 -14.10 17.98 8.96
CA SER A 230 -15.16 17.38 9.79
C SER A 230 -15.45 15.92 9.43
N PHE A 231 -15.17 15.52 8.19
CA PHE A 231 -15.24 14.14 7.71
C PHE A 231 -13.86 13.62 7.33
N PRO A 232 -13.49 12.39 7.69
CA PRO A 232 -12.24 11.81 7.25
C PRO A 232 -12.26 11.64 5.74
N PHE A 233 -11.13 11.90 5.09
CA PHE A 233 -10.98 11.48 3.70
C PHE A 233 -11.08 9.96 3.62
N ARG A 234 -11.97 9.49 2.74
CA ARG A 234 -12.05 8.08 2.36
C ARG A 234 -11.93 7.95 0.87
N ARG A 235 -11.28 6.87 0.45
CA ARG A 235 -11.16 6.61 -0.99
C ARG A 235 -12.54 6.26 -1.56
N SER A 236 -12.80 6.66 -2.81
CA SER A 236 -14.12 6.49 -3.42
C SER A 236 -14.53 5.02 -3.46
N GLY A 237 -15.71 4.74 -2.93
CA GLY A 237 -16.30 3.41 -2.95
C GLY A 237 -16.67 3.01 -4.37
N LEU A 238 -17.22 3.94 -5.18
CA LEU A 238 -17.56 3.68 -6.58
C LEU A 238 -16.32 3.27 -7.39
N TRP A 239 -15.16 3.89 -7.16
CA TRP A 239 -13.92 3.48 -7.80
C TRP A 239 -13.50 2.06 -7.40
N MET A 240 -13.74 1.64 -6.14
CA MET A 240 -13.55 0.24 -5.75
C MET A 240 -14.51 -0.67 -6.53
N THR A 241 -15.78 -0.31 -6.60
CA THR A 241 -16.82 -1.05 -7.33
C THR A 241 -16.47 -1.21 -8.81
N ILE A 242 -16.06 -0.15 -9.51
CA ILE A 242 -15.63 -0.21 -10.93
C ILE A 242 -14.52 -1.24 -11.11
N LYS A 243 -13.50 -1.20 -10.24
CA LYS A 243 -12.37 -2.15 -10.30
C LYS A 243 -12.78 -3.59 -10.04
N VAL A 244 -13.78 -3.83 -9.19
CA VAL A 244 -14.29 -5.18 -8.90
C VAL A 244 -15.09 -5.67 -10.09
N VAL A 245 -16.10 -4.91 -10.53
CA VAL A 245 -16.97 -5.22 -11.66
C VAL A 245 -16.17 -5.55 -12.92
N PHE A 246 -15.26 -4.67 -13.32
CA PHE A 246 -14.49 -4.86 -14.55
C PHE A 246 -13.62 -6.11 -14.46
N HIS A 247 -13.04 -6.37 -13.28
CA HIS A 247 -12.22 -7.55 -13.08
C HIS A 247 -13.06 -8.83 -13.08
N THR A 248 -14.24 -8.81 -12.46
CA THR A 248 -15.19 -9.93 -12.48
C THR A 248 -15.62 -10.27 -13.89
N ILE A 249 -16.08 -9.27 -14.67
CA ILE A 249 -16.54 -9.48 -16.05
C ILE A 249 -15.40 -10.02 -16.92
N LEU A 250 -14.22 -9.40 -16.87
CA LEU A 250 -13.08 -9.81 -17.68
C LEU A 250 -12.57 -11.21 -17.30
N ASN A 251 -12.49 -11.51 -16.00
CA ASN A 251 -12.06 -12.84 -15.54
C ASN A 251 -13.10 -13.92 -15.89
N LYS A 252 -14.39 -13.61 -15.85
CA LYS A 252 -15.46 -14.52 -16.26
C LYS A 252 -15.42 -14.81 -17.77
N ARG A 253 -15.14 -13.80 -18.59
CA ARG A 253 -15.16 -13.92 -20.07
C ARG A 253 -13.86 -14.45 -20.67
N LEU A 254 -12.71 -14.14 -20.06
CA LEU A 254 -11.39 -14.44 -20.60
C LEU A 254 -10.54 -15.36 -19.71
N GLY A 255 -11.10 -15.86 -18.59
CA GLY A 255 -10.36 -16.63 -17.59
C GLY A 255 -9.17 -15.84 -17.05
N ASN A 256 -8.03 -16.52 -16.86
CA ASN A 256 -6.80 -15.93 -16.31
C ASN A 256 -6.28 -14.74 -17.13
N ILE A 257 -6.52 -14.70 -18.44
CA ILE A 257 -6.16 -13.58 -19.33
C ILE A 257 -6.94 -12.32 -18.95
N GLY A 258 -8.15 -12.47 -18.42
CA GLY A 258 -8.99 -11.37 -17.94
C GLY A 258 -8.29 -10.51 -16.90
N THR A 259 -7.41 -11.07 -16.07
CA THR A 259 -6.62 -10.31 -15.09
C THR A 259 -5.63 -9.35 -15.77
N ILE A 260 -5.00 -9.78 -16.87
CA ILE A 260 -4.03 -8.96 -17.62
C ILE A 260 -4.77 -7.86 -18.37
N VAL A 261 -5.83 -8.22 -19.10
CA VAL A 261 -6.68 -7.26 -19.83
C VAL A 261 -7.25 -6.21 -18.86
N TYR A 262 -7.71 -6.63 -17.68
CA TYR A 262 -8.16 -5.71 -16.64
C TYR A 262 -7.05 -4.75 -16.20
N LYS A 263 -5.84 -5.28 -15.95
CA LYS A 263 -4.72 -4.45 -15.49
C LYS A 263 -4.30 -3.44 -16.54
N LEU A 264 -4.28 -3.82 -17.82
CA LEU A 264 -4.00 -2.94 -18.96
C LEU A 264 -5.07 -1.88 -19.10
N LEU A 265 -6.34 -2.27 -19.14
CA LEU A 265 -7.48 -1.36 -19.29
C LEU A 265 -7.50 -0.27 -18.20
N ILE A 266 -7.33 -0.67 -16.94
CA ILE A 266 -7.25 0.30 -15.82
C ILE A 266 -5.99 1.17 -15.93
N THR A 267 -4.87 0.65 -16.44
CA THR A 267 -3.65 1.46 -16.62
C THR A 267 -3.83 2.48 -17.75
N ASN A 268 -4.44 2.09 -18.86
CA ASN A 268 -4.78 3.00 -19.97
C ASN A 268 -5.77 4.08 -19.49
N PHE A 269 -6.79 3.70 -18.72
CA PHE A 269 -7.71 4.68 -18.10
C PHE A 269 -6.98 5.68 -17.19
N LEU A 270 -6.04 5.22 -16.36
CA LEU A 270 -5.26 6.11 -15.50
C LEU A 270 -4.41 7.08 -16.33
N ILE A 271 -3.82 6.64 -17.43
CA ILE A 271 -3.05 7.51 -18.34
C ILE A 271 -3.97 8.52 -19.02
N TYR A 272 -5.11 8.07 -19.56
CA TYR A 272 -6.16 8.93 -20.11
C TYR A 272 -6.62 10.00 -19.11
N SER A 273 -6.72 9.62 -17.83
CA SER A 273 -7.09 10.52 -16.73
C SER A 273 -6.08 11.65 -16.53
N ILE A 274 -4.80 11.39 -16.83
CA ILE A 274 -3.73 12.38 -16.72
C ILE A 274 -3.67 13.23 -17.99
N SER A 275 -3.75 12.62 -19.17
CA SER A 275 -3.58 13.32 -20.46
C SER A 275 -4.69 14.31 -20.79
N THR A 276 -5.88 14.10 -20.26
CA THR A 276 -7.05 14.97 -20.49
C THR A 276 -7.10 16.16 -19.52
N ARG A 277 -6.13 16.30 -18.61
CA ARG A 277 -6.21 17.29 -17.51
C ARG A 277 -4.89 18.00 -17.28
N GLN A 278 -4.97 19.27 -16.91
CA GLN A 278 -3.82 20.00 -16.38
C GLN A 278 -3.57 19.54 -14.93
N ILE A 279 -2.33 19.14 -14.66
CA ILE A 279 -1.92 18.54 -13.38
C ILE A 279 -0.63 19.21 -12.91
N SER A 280 -0.51 19.45 -11.60
CA SER A 280 0.75 19.95 -11.04
C SER A 280 1.88 18.94 -11.23
N ILE A 281 3.10 19.43 -11.42
CA ILE A 281 4.27 18.56 -11.66
C ILE A 281 4.44 17.53 -10.54
N GLU A 282 4.22 17.94 -9.29
CA GLU A 282 4.31 17.05 -8.12
C GLU A 282 3.29 15.91 -8.17
N LEU A 283 2.02 16.22 -8.49
CA LEU A 283 0.99 15.20 -8.63
C LEU A 283 1.25 14.31 -9.85
N LEU A 284 1.74 14.88 -10.96
CA LEU A 284 2.11 14.14 -12.16
C LEU A 284 3.21 13.10 -11.86
N VAL A 285 4.27 13.48 -11.15
CA VAL A 285 5.33 12.55 -10.73
C VAL A 285 4.77 11.41 -9.90
N HIS A 286 3.86 11.69 -8.96
CA HIS A 286 3.20 10.63 -8.17
C HIS A 286 2.34 9.71 -9.05
N CYS A 287 1.60 10.28 -9.99
CA CYS A 287 0.77 9.54 -10.93
C CYS A 287 1.62 8.61 -11.83
N LEU A 288 2.71 9.13 -12.40
CA LEU A 288 3.65 8.38 -13.23
C LEU A 288 4.31 7.23 -12.45
N ARG A 289 4.76 7.46 -11.20
CA ARG A 289 5.30 6.40 -10.34
C ARG A 289 4.30 5.25 -10.16
N LYS A 290 3.02 5.56 -10.02
CA LYS A 290 1.96 4.54 -9.91
C LYS A 290 1.77 3.77 -11.22
N ILE A 291 1.80 4.46 -12.35
CA ILE A 291 1.67 3.84 -13.68
C ILE A 291 2.85 2.91 -13.96
N VAL A 292 4.09 3.35 -13.75
CA VAL A 292 5.29 2.53 -13.92
C VAL A 292 5.23 1.26 -13.05
N ARG A 293 4.87 1.40 -11.76
CA ARG A 293 4.67 0.23 -10.87
C ARG A 293 3.60 -0.73 -11.37
N ARG A 294 2.56 -0.24 -12.06
CA ARG A 294 1.52 -1.09 -12.66
C ARG A 294 2.01 -1.78 -13.92
N LEU A 295 2.78 -1.08 -14.76
CA LEU A 295 3.38 -1.64 -15.97
C LEU A 295 4.35 -2.77 -15.65
N ASN A 296 5.24 -2.59 -14.66
CA ASN A 296 6.15 -3.66 -14.22
C ASN A 296 5.36 -4.90 -13.74
N LYS A 297 4.21 -4.70 -13.07
CA LYS A 297 3.33 -5.80 -12.65
C LYS A 297 2.59 -6.48 -13.81
N ILE A 298 2.41 -5.80 -14.93
CA ILE A 298 1.82 -6.35 -16.14
C ILE A 298 2.88 -7.14 -16.88
N GLU A 299 4.08 -6.59 -17.04
CA GLU A 299 5.22 -7.23 -17.68
C GLU A 299 5.60 -8.57 -17.03
N VAL A 300 5.66 -8.62 -15.69
CA VAL A 300 5.90 -9.86 -14.94
C VAL A 300 4.80 -10.91 -15.14
N LEU A 301 3.56 -10.50 -15.46
CA LEU A 301 2.50 -11.44 -15.79
C LEU A 301 2.57 -11.89 -17.25
N LEU A 302 2.92 -10.99 -18.16
CA LEU A 302 3.08 -11.29 -19.58
C LEU A 302 4.22 -12.28 -19.83
N SER A 303 5.32 -12.19 -19.07
CA SER A 303 6.44 -13.12 -19.17
C SER A 303 6.12 -14.55 -18.74
N ARG A 304 4.99 -14.77 -18.05
CA ARG A 304 4.53 -16.09 -17.58
C ARG A 304 3.43 -16.69 -18.46
N MET A 305 3.11 -16.04 -19.58
CA MET A 305 1.96 -16.40 -20.40
C MET A 305 2.38 -17.01 -21.73
N ASP A 306 1.80 -18.16 -22.07
CA ASP A 306 1.99 -18.80 -23.38
C ASP A 306 1.08 -18.14 -24.44
N SER A 307 1.62 -18.05 -25.65
CA SER A 307 1.08 -17.32 -26.82
C SER A 307 -0.41 -17.60 -27.08
N SER A 308 -1.26 -16.60 -26.83
CA SER A 308 -2.70 -16.63 -27.08
C SER A 308 -3.12 -15.66 -28.19
N ASN A 309 -4.30 -15.85 -28.80
CA ASN A 309 -4.87 -14.96 -29.82
C ASN A 309 -5.13 -13.51 -29.32
N ILE A 310 -5.01 -13.25 -28.01
CA ILE A 310 -5.20 -11.94 -27.38
C ILE A 310 -3.88 -11.12 -27.36
N THR A 311 -2.75 -11.76 -27.71
CA THR A 311 -1.41 -11.15 -27.73
C THR A 311 -1.32 -9.87 -28.59
N PRO A 312 -1.93 -9.78 -29.79
CA PRO A 312 -1.87 -8.55 -30.60
C PRO A 312 -2.54 -7.35 -29.93
N TRP A 313 -3.72 -7.56 -29.31
CA TRP A 313 -4.40 -6.49 -28.57
C TRP A 313 -3.57 -6.02 -27.38
N ILE A 314 -3.03 -6.97 -26.61
CA ILE A 314 -2.15 -6.68 -25.47
C ILE A 314 -0.93 -5.86 -25.90
N GLN A 315 -0.26 -6.26 -26.99
CA GLN A 315 0.91 -5.56 -27.52
C GLN A 315 0.54 -4.14 -27.98
N ASN A 316 -0.53 -3.99 -28.76
CA ASN A 316 -0.97 -2.70 -29.25
C ASN A 316 -1.35 -1.74 -28.11
N THR A 317 -2.14 -2.20 -27.14
CA THR A 317 -2.51 -1.39 -25.97
C THR A 317 -1.30 -1.05 -25.10
N THR A 318 -0.33 -1.96 -24.98
CA THR A 318 0.91 -1.68 -24.23
C THR A 318 1.74 -0.61 -24.94
N GLU A 319 1.83 -0.65 -26.26
CA GLU A 319 2.57 0.33 -27.05
C GLU A 319 1.88 1.71 -27.04
N GLU A 320 0.55 1.74 -27.17
CA GLU A 320 -0.26 2.96 -27.00
C GLU A 320 -0.04 3.60 -25.62
N ILE A 321 0.01 2.78 -24.56
CA ILE A 321 0.33 3.24 -23.21
C ILE A 321 1.73 3.86 -23.15
N LYS A 322 2.75 3.21 -23.72
CA LYS A 322 4.12 3.74 -23.73
C LYS A 322 4.20 5.08 -24.47
N GLN A 323 3.63 5.16 -25.67
CA GLN A 323 3.59 6.40 -26.46
C GLN A 323 2.92 7.54 -25.68
N LYS A 324 1.78 7.27 -25.02
CA LYS A 324 1.11 8.27 -24.18
C LYS A 324 1.96 8.69 -22.98
N ILE A 325 2.73 7.78 -22.39
CA ILE A 325 3.66 8.12 -21.30
C ILE A 325 4.79 9.02 -21.83
N ASP A 326 5.36 8.71 -22.99
CA ASP A 326 6.44 9.51 -23.57
C ASP A 326 5.99 10.94 -23.88
N LEU A 327 4.73 11.13 -24.29
CA LEU A 327 4.11 12.46 -24.47
C LEU A 327 3.83 13.19 -23.14
N LEU A 328 3.62 12.45 -22.05
CA LEU A 328 3.31 13.01 -20.73
C LEU A 328 4.56 13.35 -19.91
N ILE A 329 5.68 12.67 -20.16
CA ILE A 329 6.96 12.99 -19.53
C ILE A 329 7.37 14.37 -20.05
N PRO A 330 7.49 15.39 -19.18
CA PRO A 330 8.02 16.67 -19.60
C PRO A 330 9.38 16.42 -20.26
N ASN A 331 9.60 17.01 -21.43
CA ASN A 331 10.88 17.02 -22.16
C ASN A 331 12.04 17.01 -21.14
N PRO A 332 13.08 16.16 -21.23
CA PRO A 332 14.16 16.02 -20.24
C PRO A 332 14.79 17.35 -19.78
N ASN A 333 14.56 18.43 -20.53
CA ASN A 333 14.76 19.82 -20.17
C ASN A 333 13.95 20.37 -18.97
N TRP A 334 13.21 19.57 -18.19
CA TRP A 334 12.62 20.05 -16.93
C TRP A 334 13.63 20.06 -15.77
N GLN A 335 14.74 19.33 -15.91
CA GLN A 335 15.89 19.40 -15.00
C GLN A 335 16.69 20.68 -15.20
N THR A 336 16.75 21.22 -16.42
CA THR A 336 17.53 22.44 -16.72
C THR A 336 17.06 23.68 -15.95
N PRO A 337 15.76 23.96 -15.74
CA PRO A 337 15.31 25.06 -14.89
C PRO A 337 15.65 24.88 -13.40
N ILE A 338 15.70 23.63 -12.93
CA ILE A 338 16.06 23.30 -11.53
C ILE A 338 17.57 23.48 -11.36
N GLU A 339 18.37 22.94 -12.27
CA GLU A 339 19.82 23.14 -12.32
C GLU A 339 20.17 24.60 -12.53
N GLN A 340 19.47 25.35 -13.39
CA GLN A 340 19.69 26.78 -13.60
C GLN A 340 19.31 27.63 -12.38
N LYS A 341 18.27 27.26 -11.61
CA LYS A 341 17.94 27.92 -10.34
C LYS A 341 18.96 27.64 -9.24
N GLU A 342 19.47 26.42 -9.18
CA GLU A 342 20.54 26.02 -8.26
C GLU A 342 21.87 26.71 -8.64
N LEU A 343 22.22 26.73 -9.94
CA LEU A 343 23.39 27.42 -10.48
C LEU A 343 23.29 28.95 -10.35
N GLN A 344 22.11 29.55 -10.49
CA GLN A 344 21.91 31.00 -10.24
C GLN A 344 22.00 31.38 -8.76
N LYS A 345 21.66 30.45 -7.84
CA LYS A 345 21.90 30.63 -6.41
C LYS A 345 23.37 30.48 -6.05
N LEU A 346 24.09 29.57 -6.72
CA LEU A 346 25.52 29.34 -6.52
C LEU A 346 26.40 30.43 -7.16
N SER A 347 25.98 31.00 -8.31
CA SER A 347 26.76 32.03 -9.01
C SER A 347 26.66 33.44 -8.42
N LYS A 348 25.69 33.69 -7.53
CA LYS A 348 25.60 34.96 -6.76
C LYS A 348 26.48 34.97 -5.50
N VAL A 349 27.20 33.89 -5.21
CA VAL A 349 28.16 33.82 -4.11
C VAL A 349 29.56 33.84 -4.71
N TYR A 350 29.94 34.97 -5.31
CA TYR A 350 31.35 35.31 -5.44
C TYR A 350 31.83 35.72 -4.04
N LEU A 351 32.62 34.85 -3.43
CA LEU A 351 33.34 35.12 -2.19
C LEU A 351 34.44 36.15 -2.48
N ASP A 352 34.17 37.41 -2.17
CA ASP A 352 35.22 38.39 -1.95
C ASP A 352 35.93 38.03 -0.62
N SER A 353 37.24 37.83 -0.70
CA SER A 353 38.01 37.04 0.27
C SER A 353 38.42 37.79 1.55
N ASP A 354 37.89 39.00 1.80
CA ASP A 354 38.43 39.89 2.86
C ASP A 354 37.43 40.36 3.93
N GLN A 355 36.28 39.72 4.12
CA GLN A 355 35.35 40.06 5.21
C GLN A 355 34.89 38.85 6.04
N LEU A 356 35.81 38.29 6.83
CA LEU A 356 35.58 37.13 7.70
C LEU A 356 35.07 37.49 9.12
N GLU A 357 34.45 38.66 9.33
CA GLU A 357 33.98 39.08 10.68
C GLU A 357 32.48 39.40 10.82
N VAL A 358 31.64 39.32 9.77
CA VAL A 358 30.23 39.78 9.89
C VAL A 358 29.22 38.68 10.28
N CYS A 359 29.59 37.40 10.35
CA CYS A 359 28.67 36.33 10.75
C CYS A 359 28.88 35.83 12.20
N GLN A 360 28.93 36.74 13.17
CA GLN A 360 28.70 36.39 14.58
C GLN A 360 27.36 36.96 15.06
N HIS A 361 26.25 36.29 14.74
CA HIS A 361 25.01 36.53 15.46
C HIS A 361 25.06 35.84 16.83
N SER A 362 25.32 36.64 17.88
CA SER A 362 25.16 36.24 19.28
C SER A 362 23.66 35.96 19.58
N CYS A 363 23.26 34.70 19.48
CA CYS A 363 21.92 34.20 19.78
C CYS A 363 21.61 34.17 21.30
N LYS A 364 21.63 35.33 21.96
CA LYS A 364 21.25 35.46 23.39
C LYS A 364 19.77 35.12 23.64
N LYS A 365 18.87 35.40 22.69
CA LYS A 365 17.44 35.05 22.77
C LYS A 365 17.14 33.56 22.53
N LEU A 366 17.98 32.86 21.77
CA LEU A 366 17.85 31.41 21.58
C LEU A 366 18.24 30.66 22.86
N ARG A 367 19.26 31.15 23.57
CA ARG A 367 19.72 30.54 24.82
C ARG A 367 18.68 30.63 25.93
N SER A 368 17.99 31.77 26.05
CA SER A 368 16.85 31.90 26.98
C SER A 368 15.65 31.05 26.55
N TYR A 369 15.35 30.95 25.25
CA TYR A 369 14.29 30.07 24.75
C TYR A 369 14.58 28.59 25.04
N LEU A 370 15.82 28.12 24.84
CA LEU A 370 16.27 26.75 25.13
C LEU A 370 16.30 26.43 26.62
N GLN A 371 16.61 27.42 27.48
CA GLN A 371 16.56 27.27 28.94
C GLN A 371 15.11 27.20 29.45
N HIS A 372 14.15 27.86 28.81
CA HIS A 372 12.74 27.75 29.16
C HIS A 372 12.08 26.45 28.66
N THR A 373 12.56 25.89 27.53
CA THR A 373 12.03 24.61 27.00
C THR A 373 12.59 23.38 27.73
N SER A 374 13.76 23.46 28.35
CA SER A 374 14.34 22.33 29.09
C SER A 374 13.55 21.97 30.36
N THR A 375 12.75 22.90 30.91
CA THR A 375 11.82 22.62 32.01
C THR A 375 10.47 22.03 31.57
N SER A 376 10.00 22.25 30.33
CA SER A 376 8.69 21.75 29.88
C SER A 376 8.73 20.41 29.12
N LEU A 377 9.92 19.98 28.68
CA LEU A 377 10.11 18.70 27.98
C LEU A 377 10.11 17.46 28.88
N ARG A 378 10.01 17.61 30.20
CA ARG A 378 10.03 16.47 31.14
C ARG A 378 8.70 15.69 31.25
N GLN A 379 7.64 16.07 30.54
CA GLN A 379 6.34 15.43 30.75
C GLN A 379 5.66 14.81 29.52
N ASN A 380 6.16 14.95 28.30
CA ASN A 380 5.58 14.26 27.15
C ASN A 380 6.60 14.12 26.02
N SER A 381 7.25 12.96 25.90
CA SER A 381 8.07 12.64 24.72
C SER A 381 7.89 11.17 24.32
N TYR A 382 7.08 10.96 23.28
CA TYR A 382 7.32 9.86 22.34
C TYR A 382 8.67 10.15 21.66
N GLY A 383 9.61 9.20 21.76
CA GLY A 383 10.99 9.33 21.34
C GLY A 383 11.15 9.50 19.83
N TYR A 384 11.09 10.75 19.37
CA TYR A 384 11.61 11.15 18.06
C TYR A 384 12.86 11.99 18.31
N THR A 385 14.02 11.34 18.33
CA THR A 385 15.31 12.05 18.30
C THR A 385 16.18 11.42 17.23
N SER A 386 16.22 12.09 16.07
CA SER A 386 17.38 12.06 15.19
C SER A 386 18.59 12.52 16.00
N ALA A 387 19.41 11.57 16.44
CA ALA A 387 20.62 11.86 17.19
C ALA A 387 21.63 12.56 16.27
N GLN A 388 21.64 13.90 16.28
CA GLN A 388 22.87 14.64 15.99
C GLN A 388 23.77 14.49 17.21
N MET A 389 24.54 13.40 17.26
CA MET A 389 25.54 13.19 18.29
C MET A 389 26.78 14.03 17.95
N THR A 390 27.09 14.95 18.85
CA THR A 390 28.45 15.45 19.03
C THR A 390 29.30 14.25 19.46
N LEU A 391 30.09 13.69 18.53
CA LEU A 391 31.12 12.69 18.80
C LEU A 391 32.13 13.31 19.77
N ASN A 392 31.94 13.14 21.08
CA ASN A 392 32.94 13.42 22.10
C ASN A 392 32.52 12.74 23.41
N SER A 393 32.48 11.40 23.44
CA SER A 393 32.81 10.62 24.65
C SER A 393 32.74 9.11 24.35
N VAL A 394 33.85 8.44 24.68
CA VAL A 394 34.07 6.98 24.68
C VAL A 394 34.13 6.31 23.30
N ILE A 395 35.19 6.60 22.55
CA ILE A 395 35.66 5.70 21.50
C ILE A 395 36.29 4.49 22.22
N HIS A 396 35.54 3.38 22.33
CA HIS A 396 36.20 2.09 22.52
C HIS A 396 37.08 1.87 21.29
N GLY A 397 38.40 1.72 21.51
CA GLY A 397 39.33 1.52 20.40
C GLY A 397 38.98 0.27 19.59
N ASP A 398 39.27 0.28 18.29
CA ASP A 398 39.07 -0.79 17.28
C ASP A 398 39.65 -2.18 17.66
N GLY A 399 40.13 -2.40 18.89
CA GLY A 399 40.81 -3.61 19.36
C GLY A 399 40.04 -4.48 20.36
N THR A 400 38.94 -4.00 20.97
CA THR A 400 38.22 -4.75 22.02
C THR A 400 36.71 -4.67 21.85
N LEU A 401 36.01 -5.78 22.09
CA LEU A 401 34.54 -5.81 22.17
C LEU A 401 34.07 -4.88 23.32
N PRO A 402 33.08 -4.01 23.09
CA PRO A 402 32.49 -3.20 24.14
C PRO A 402 31.73 -4.09 25.12
N ARG A 403 31.83 -3.80 26.42
CA ARG A 403 31.04 -4.48 27.45
C ARG A 403 29.70 -3.79 27.58
N VAL A 404 28.64 -4.50 27.20
CA VAL A 404 27.26 -3.97 27.16
C VAL A 404 26.81 -3.49 28.55
N SER A 405 27.15 -4.24 29.59
CA SER A 405 26.86 -3.91 30.99
C SER A 405 27.55 -2.64 31.48
N ASP A 406 28.81 -2.40 31.09
CA ASP A 406 29.56 -1.21 31.50
C ASP A 406 29.00 0.09 30.87
N LEU A 407 28.42 -0.01 29.67
CA LEU A 407 27.82 1.13 28.95
C LEU A 407 26.41 1.47 29.44
N ILE A 408 25.68 0.48 29.95
CA ILE A 408 24.26 0.62 30.34
C ILE A 408 24.09 0.97 31.81
N ASN A 409 25.05 0.61 32.68
CA ASN A 409 24.98 0.83 34.13
C ASN A 409 25.14 2.30 34.59
N HIS A 410 25.36 3.26 33.68
CA HIS A 410 25.70 4.63 34.07
C HIS A 410 24.53 5.64 34.18
N ASP A 411 23.34 5.36 33.66
CA ASP A 411 22.08 6.05 33.99
C ASP A 411 20.94 5.45 33.16
N ASN A 412 19.80 5.11 33.77
CA ASN A 412 18.64 4.55 33.04
C ASN A 412 18.12 5.48 31.93
N ASP A 413 18.35 6.79 32.06
CA ASP A 413 17.96 7.80 31.07
C ASP A 413 18.87 7.82 29.82
N ASN A 414 20.02 7.12 29.85
CA ASN A 414 20.99 7.08 28.74
C ASN A 414 21.06 5.72 28.01
N LYS A 415 20.18 4.75 28.32
CA LYS A 415 20.14 3.44 27.65
C LYS A 415 20.05 3.55 26.11
N CYS A 416 19.27 4.50 25.61
CA CYS A 416 19.13 4.74 24.17
C CYS A 416 20.47 5.13 23.49
N ILE A 417 21.26 5.97 24.16
CA ILE A 417 22.58 6.43 23.68
C ILE A 417 23.57 5.28 23.70
N ALA A 418 23.58 4.50 24.78
CA ALA A 418 24.44 3.32 24.91
C ALA A 418 24.16 2.28 23.82
N LEU A 419 22.88 1.96 23.56
CA LEU A 419 22.49 1.03 22.50
C LEU A 419 22.88 1.57 21.11
N ALA A 420 22.64 2.86 20.84
CA ALA A 420 23.04 3.47 19.56
C ALA A 420 24.57 3.46 19.36
N HIS A 421 25.36 3.61 20.44
CA HIS A 421 26.81 3.48 20.38
C HIS A 421 27.24 2.05 20.05
N ILE A 422 26.60 1.05 20.64
CA ILE A 422 26.86 -0.37 20.35
C ILE A 422 26.50 -0.69 18.89
N GLU A 423 25.35 -0.24 18.41
CA GLU A 423 24.88 -0.43 17.03
C GLU A 423 25.83 0.19 16.00
N ASN A 424 26.33 1.40 16.29
CA ASN A 424 27.35 2.06 15.47
C ASN A 424 28.69 1.31 15.53
N TRP A 425 29.11 0.84 16.70
CA TRP A 425 30.34 0.05 16.82
C TRP A 425 30.26 -1.23 16.00
N VAL A 426 29.12 -1.94 16.04
CA VAL A 426 28.90 -3.11 15.19
C VAL A 426 29.00 -2.75 13.71
N CYS A 427 28.44 -1.62 13.30
CA CYS A 427 28.46 -1.17 11.91
C CYS A 427 29.88 -0.85 11.40
N PHE A 428 30.72 -0.20 12.22
CA PHE A 428 31.99 0.36 11.76
C PHE A 428 33.23 -0.43 12.20
N CYS A 429 33.16 -1.16 13.31
CA CYS A 429 34.33 -1.74 13.97
C CYS A 429 34.31 -3.29 14.01
N LEU A 430 33.15 -3.94 13.93
CA LEU A 430 33.06 -5.40 14.11
C LEU A 430 33.83 -6.19 13.05
N GLU A 431 33.76 -5.82 11.77
CA GLU A 431 34.49 -6.51 10.70
C GLU A 431 36.01 -6.46 10.95
N ARG A 432 36.53 -5.31 11.40
CA ARG A 432 37.95 -5.16 11.74
C ARG A 432 38.34 -5.99 12.96
N TRP A 433 37.48 -6.05 13.96
CA TRP A 433 37.70 -6.84 15.17
C TRP A 433 37.77 -8.35 14.87
N ILE A 434 36.80 -8.87 14.10
CA ILE A 434 36.75 -10.27 13.64
C ILE A 434 38.02 -10.63 12.84
N ASN A 435 38.53 -9.70 12.03
CA ASN A 435 39.72 -9.92 11.22
C ASN A 435 41.04 -9.91 12.01
N ARG A 436 41.10 -9.24 13.17
CA ARG A 436 42.31 -9.12 14.00
C ARG A 436 42.50 -10.31 14.96
N SER A 437 41.43 -10.84 15.52
CA SER A 437 41.47 -11.88 16.56
C SER A 437 42.06 -13.22 16.10
N LEU A 438 41.90 -13.57 14.82
CA LEU A 438 42.40 -14.82 14.21
C LEU A 438 43.90 -14.81 13.85
N LEU A 439 44.56 -13.65 13.86
CA LEU A 439 46.04 -13.57 13.74
C LEU A 439 46.73 -14.00 15.04
N SER A 440 46.01 -14.03 16.15
CA SER A 440 46.46 -14.61 17.42
C SER A 440 46.03 -16.08 17.50
N GLN A 441 46.87 -16.98 18.02
CA GLN A 441 46.64 -18.44 18.10
C GLN A 441 45.45 -18.87 19.00
N ILE A 442 44.45 -18.01 19.21
CA ILE A 442 43.32 -18.18 20.13
C ILE A 442 41.99 -18.01 19.37
N GLY A 443 41.84 -18.68 18.22
CA GLY A 443 40.69 -18.51 17.31
C GLY A 443 39.33 -18.90 17.92
N TYR A 444 39.28 -19.91 18.80
CA TYR A 444 38.01 -20.41 19.35
C TYR A 444 37.40 -19.49 20.44
N LYS A 445 38.23 -18.80 21.24
CA LYS A 445 37.73 -17.87 22.28
C LYS A 445 37.11 -16.59 21.71
N CYS A 446 37.39 -16.28 20.43
CA CYS A 446 36.86 -15.10 19.75
C CYS A 446 35.34 -15.21 19.52
N PHE A 447 34.86 -16.36 19.06
CA PHE A 447 33.44 -16.55 18.77
C PHE A 447 32.61 -16.69 20.05
N GLU A 448 33.16 -17.30 21.11
CA GLU A 448 32.53 -17.32 22.44
C GLU A 448 32.37 -15.91 23.01
N SER A 449 33.39 -15.05 22.84
CA SER A 449 33.32 -13.65 23.28
C SER A 449 32.30 -12.84 22.48
N LEU A 450 32.19 -13.10 21.17
CA LEU A 450 31.19 -12.46 20.31
C LEU A 450 29.77 -12.92 20.61
N GLN A 451 29.60 -14.21 20.93
CA GLN A 451 28.32 -14.78 21.35
C GLN A 451 27.87 -14.15 22.68
N SER A 452 28.75 -14.11 23.68
CA SER A 452 28.44 -13.45 24.96
C SER A 452 28.10 -11.97 24.78
N PHE A 453 28.82 -11.26 23.91
CA PHE A 453 28.49 -9.87 23.56
C PHE A 453 27.11 -9.75 22.90
N TYR A 454 26.77 -10.66 21.98
CA TYR A 454 25.47 -10.67 21.31
C TYR A 454 24.32 -10.94 22.27
N GLU A 455 24.47 -11.93 23.16
CA GLU A 455 23.47 -12.29 24.17
C GLU A 455 23.21 -11.12 25.13
N ASP A 456 24.26 -10.44 25.58
CA ASP A 456 24.13 -9.24 26.41
C ASP A 456 23.42 -8.10 25.67
N TYR A 457 23.80 -7.84 24.42
CA TYR A 457 23.15 -6.82 23.58
C TYR A 457 21.68 -7.15 23.31
N GLU A 458 21.38 -8.40 22.98
CA GLU A 458 20.02 -8.87 22.70
C GLU A 458 19.10 -8.67 23.90
N SER A 459 19.55 -9.08 25.09
CA SER A 459 18.78 -8.91 26.32
C SER A 459 18.43 -7.45 26.57
N GLU A 460 19.40 -6.54 26.46
CA GLU A 460 19.20 -5.11 26.74
C GLU A 460 18.45 -4.38 25.63
N ALA A 461 18.71 -4.71 24.36
CA ALA A 461 18.01 -4.13 23.22
C ALA A 461 16.55 -4.57 23.17
N LEU A 462 16.24 -5.83 23.50
CA LEU A 462 14.87 -6.31 23.56
C LEU A 462 14.12 -5.71 24.75
N ASP A 463 14.71 -5.64 25.95
CA ASP A 463 14.07 -4.97 27.10
C ASP A 463 13.75 -3.49 26.80
N PHE A 464 14.62 -2.82 26.05
CA PHE A 464 14.47 -1.41 25.72
C PHE A 464 13.54 -1.13 24.53
N TYR A 465 13.69 -1.84 23.41
CA TYR A 465 12.94 -1.60 22.18
C TYR A 465 11.59 -2.35 22.12
N TYR A 466 11.44 -3.45 22.85
CA TYR A 466 10.26 -4.30 22.83
C TYR A 466 9.67 -4.48 24.23
N SER A 467 8.39 -4.13 24.40
CA SER A 467 7.71 -4.34 25.68
C SER A 467 6.28 -4.80 25.46
N ASN A 468 5.84 -5.80 26.24
CA ASN A 468 4.42 -6.18 26.28
C ASN A 468 3.55 -5.14 27.00
N ASN A 469 4.16 -4.23 27.76
CA ASN A 469 3.49 -3.29 28.66
C ASN A 469 3.62 -1.82 28.22
N LYS A 470 4.47 -1.51 27.22
CA LYS A 470 4.69 -0.16 26.66
C LYS A 470 4.69 -0.23 25.13
N PRO A 471 4.46 0.89 24.42
CA PRO A 471 4.56 0.92 22.97
C PRO A 471 5.98 0.52 22.54
N THR A 472 6.11 -0.54 21.75
CA THR A 472 7.35 -0.95 21.08
C THR A 472 7.88 0.22 20.25
N ASP A 473 9.18 0.51 20.32
CA ASP A 473 9.86 1.44 19.41
C ASP A 473 10.12 0.71 18.07
N PRO A 474 9.33 0.96 17.01
CA PRO A 474 9.47 0.20 15.77
C PRO A 474 10.78 0.48 15.04
N ALA A 475 11.31 1.70 15.19
CA ALA A 475 12.57 2.10 14.57
C ALA A 475 13.76 1.51 15.32
N GLY A 476 13.73 1.52 16.66
CA GLY A 476 14.70 0.82 17.50
C GLY A 476 14.71 -0.68 17.29
N TYR A 477 13.54 -1.31 17.25
CA TYR A 477 13.42 -2.74 16.97
C TYR A 477 13.97 -3.12 15.58
N SER A 478 13.77 -2.24 14.59
CA SER A 478 14.34 -2.42 13.26
C SER A 478 15.87 -2.30 13.25
N ARG A 479 16.45 -1.38 14.04
CA ARG A 479 17.92 -1.27 14.20
C ARG A 479 18.51 -2.47 14.92
N PHE A 480 17.82 -3.00 15.93
CA PHE A 480 18.18 -4.26 16.58
C PHE A 480 18.27 -5.39 15.56
N ILE A 481 17.21 -5.60 14.75
CA ILE A 481 17.21 -6.65 13.72
C ILE A 481 18.37 -6.48 12.73
N VAL A 482 18.56 -5.27 12.19
CA VAL A 482 19.65 -4.99 11.25
C VAL A 482 21.03 -5.24 11.89
N THR A 483 21.18 -4.92 13.17
CA THR A 483 22.41 -5.15 13.93
C THR A 483 22.69 -6.63 14.15
N SER A 484 21.68 -7.40 14.58
CA SER A 484 21.77 -8.86 14.73
C SER A 484 22.13 -9.54 13.42
N LEU A 485 21.47 -9.17 12.33
CA LEU A 485 21.75 -9.71 11.00
C LEU A 485 23.14 -9.34 10.49
N THR A 486 23.67 -8.17 10.85
CA THR A 486 25.05 -7.78 10.52
C THR A 486 26.07 -8.64 11.23
N ILE A 487 25.85 -8.95 12.51
CA ILE A 487 26.72 -9.84 13.27
C ILE A 487 26.75 -11.23 12.61
N ILE A 488 25.57 -11.79 12.29
CA ILE A 488 25.43 -13.08 11.61
C ILE A 488 26.13 -13.07 10.24
N TYR A 489 25.89 -12.02 9.44
CA TYR A 489 26.51 -11.86 8.13
C TYR A 489 28.04 -11.86 8.22
N LEU A 490 28.62 -11.05 9.10
CA LEU A 490 30.08 -10.94 9.23
C LEU A 490 30.70 -12.22 9.78
N MET A 491 30.03 -12.88 10.74
CA MET A 491 30.46 -14.19 11.23
C MET A 491 30.45 -15.24 10.11
N HIS A 492 29.34 -15.35 9.38
CA HIS A 492 29.19 -16.34 8.31
C HIS A 492 30.22 -16.10 7.19
N LYS A 493 30.35 -14.85 6.72
CA LYS A 493 31.36 -14.46 5.73
C LYS A 493 32.76 -14.87 6.17
N LYS A 494 33.11 -14.65 7.45
CA LYS A 494 34.43 -15.02 7.97
C LYS A 494 34.64 -16.52 8.09
N LEU A 495 33.63 -17.27 8.54
CA LEU A 495 33.71 -18.73 8.63
C LEU A 495 33.90 -19.36 7.24
N CYS A 496 33.26 -18.84 6.20
CA CYS A 496 33.48 -19.28 4.83
C CYS A 496 34.93 -19.11 4.33
N GLU A 497 35.65 -18.09 4.83
CA GLU A 497 37.07 -17.86 4.50
C GLU A 497 38.01 -18.89 5.14
N ASP A 498 37.60 -19.54 6.24
CA ASP A 498 38.38 -20.59 6.90
C ASP A 498 38.26 -21.91 6.13
N THR A 499 39.41 -22.49 5.78
CA THR A 499 39.50 -23.81 5.12
C THR A 499 38.71 -24.92 5.84
N GLN A 500 38.55 -24.85 7.15
CA GLN A 500 37.79 -25.84 7.95
C GLN A 500 36.28 -25.75 7.70
N TYR A 501 35.75 -24.55 7.42
CA TYR A 501 34.33 -24.28 7.30
C TYR A 501 33.89 -23.81 5.92
N LYS A 502 34.78 -23.85 4.92
CA LYS A 502 34.51 -23.45 3.54
C LYS A 502 33.24 -24.07 2.93
N ARG A 503 32.82 -25.26 3.39
CA ARG A 503 31.57 -25.90 2.95
C ARG A 503 30.32 -25.06 3.26
N LEU A 504 30.36 -24.16 4.25
CA LEU A 504 29.25 -23.25 4.57
C LEU A 504 28.85 -22.37 3.39
N GLU A 505 29.75 -22.09 2.44
CA GLU A 505 29.43 -21.35 1.20
C GLU A 505 28.35 -22.03 0.35
N LEU A 506 28.23 -23.35 0.47
CA LEU A 506 27.30 -24.20 -0.28
C LEU A 506 25.99 -24.47 0.47
N HIS A 507 25.90 -24.00 1.72
CA HIS A 507 24.81 -24.35 2.63
C HIS A 507 23.82 -23.20 2.84
N THR A 508 22.57 -23.54 3.14
CA THR A 508 21.56 -22.53 3.45
C THR A 508 21.73 -21.96 4.86
N ILE A 509 21.52 -20.65 5.00
CA ILE A 509 21.38 -19.97 6.30
C ILE A 509 19.89 -19.96 6.66
N ARG A 510 19.45 -20.94 7.46
CA ARG A 510 18.02 -21.13 7.75
C ARG A 510 17.56 -20.24 8.90
N ILE A 511 17.18 -19.01 8.59
CA ILE A 511 16.41 -18.14 9.48
C ILE A 511 14.97 -18.07 8.92
N PRO A 512 13.94 -18.55 9.66
CA PRO A 512 12.57 -18.58 9.17
C PRO A 512 12.08 -17.20 8.72
N ASN A 513 11.51 -17.13 7.51
CA ASN A 513 10.91 -15.93 6.93
C ASN A 513 11.85 -14.71 6.89
N ILE A 514 13.17 -14.93 6.84
CA ILE A 514 14.17 -13.85 6.92
C ILE A 514 13.98 -12.77 5.85
N LEU A 515 13.59 -13.16 4.63
CA LEU A 515 13.36 -12.21 3.54
C LEU A 515 12.10 -11.37 3.76
N ASP A 516 11.08 -11.94 4.41
CA ASP A 516 9.83 -11.25 4.71
C ASP A 516 10.05 -10.19 5.79
N ILE A 517 10.97 -10.44 6.75
CA ILE A 517 11.30 -9.49 7.84
C ILE A 517 11.74 -8.13 7.28
N PHE A 518 12.49 -8.10 6.17
CA PHE A 518 12.94 -6.85 5.55
C PHE A 518 11.80 -5.97 5.03
N GLU A 519 10.61 -6.52 4.75
CA GLU A 519 9.44 -5.74 4.34
C GLU A 519 8.83 -4.92 5.49
N PHE A 520 9.16 -5.28 6.74
CA PHE A 520 8.59 -4.68 7.94
C PHE A 520 9.55 -3.74 8.67
N LEU A 521 10.79 -3.58 8.20
CA LEU A 521 11.79 -2.71 8.83
C LEU A 521 11.45 -1.23 8.64
N VAL A 522 11.47 -0.48 9.74
CA VAL A 522 11.29 0.98 9.79
C VAL A 522 12.64 1.64 9.99
N LEU A 523 13.32 1.98 8.89
CA LEU A 523 14.67 2.55 8.90
C LEU A 523 14.64 4.02 8.46
N PRO A 524 14.77 4.98 9.40
CA PRO A 524 14.70 6.41 9.06
C PRO A 524 16.00 6.94 8.45
N ASN A 525 17.13 6.27 8.67
CA ASN A 525 18.43 6.68 8.14
C ASN A 525 18.74 5.98 6.80
N ARG A 526 19.33 6.73 5.86
CA ARG A 526 19.82 6.22 4.58
C ARG A 526 20.88 5.13 4.76
N ASP A 527 21.79 5.30 5.72
CA ASP A 527 22.88 4.35 5.92
C ASP A 527 22.35 2.98 6.39
N ASP A 528 21.36 2.98 7.28
CA ASP A 528 20.67 1.76 7.70
C ASP A 528 19.89 1.10 6.56
N MET A 529 19.29 1.89 5.66
CA MET A 529 18.60 1.35 4.47
C MET A 529 19.57 0.69 3.49
N ILE A 530 20.77 1.28 3.30
CA ILE A 530 21.84 0.67 2.48
C ILE A 530 22.29 -0.64 3.14
N ARG A 531 22.58 -0.60 4.44
CA ARG A 531 22.98 -1.76 5.23
C ARG A 531 21.94 -2.88 5.16
N ALA A 532 20.65 -2.57 5.33
CA ALA A 532 19.58 -3.55 5.23
C ALA A 532 19.46 -4.12 3.80
N ARG A 533 19.72 -3.30 2.77
CA ARG A 533 19.74 -3.78 1.39
C ARG A 533 20.85 -4.79 1.14
N ASP A 534 22.06 -4.51 1.62
CA ASP A 534 23.22 -5.39 1.47
C ASP A 534 22.97 -6.73 2.19
N LEU A 535 22.41 -6.67 3.39
CA LEU A 535 22.00 -7.87 4.14
C LEU A 535 20.92 -8.66 3.41
N TYR A 536 19.89 -8.00 2.86
CA TYR A 536 18.85 -8.67 2.09
C TYR A 536 19.43 -9.42 0.89
N ASP A 537 20.28 -8.76 0.11
CA ASP A 537 20.90 -9.37 -1.07
C ASP A 537 21.79 -10.57 -0.66
N TYR A 538 22.51 -10.47 0.46
CA TYR A 538 23.29 -11.57 1.04
C TYR A 538 22.42 -12.76 1.46
N PHE A 539 21.45 -12.56 2.37
CA PHE A 539 20.62 -13.66 2.86
C PHE A 539 19.77 -14.30 1.76
N ARG A 540 19.38 -13.54 0.73
CA ARG A 540 18.68 -14.08 -0.46
C ARG A 540 19.54 -15.08 -1.22
N GLU A 541 20.84 -14.83 -1.36
CA GLU A 541 21.76 -15.76 -2.02
C GLU A 541 21.82 -17.12 -1.31
N PHE A 542 21.82 -17.10 0.03
CA PHE A 542 21.94 -18.31 0.85
C PHE A 542 20.59 -19.00 1.15
N ASN A 543 19.46 -18.30 1.03
CA ASN A 543 18.13 -18.89 1.23
C ASN A 543 17.78 -19.97 0.17
N GLY A 544 18.43 -19.95 -1.00
CA GLY A 544 18.23 -20.91 -2.09
C GLY A 544 19.23 -22.07 -2.14
N LYS A 545 20.21 -22.13 -1.23
CA LYS A 545 21.28 -23.14 -1.23
C LYS A 545 20.83 -24.46 -0.58
N GLN A 546 21.54 -25.55 -0.86
CA GLN A 546 21.17 -26.87 -0.34
C GLN A 546 21.44 -26.97 1.17
N TYR A 547 20.60 -27.71 1.88
CA TYR A 547 20.83 -27.99 3.29
C TYR A 547 22.08 -28.87 3.45
N PRO A 548 22.93 -28.66 4.48
CA PRO A 548 24.01 -29.58 4.78
C PRO A 548 23.45 -30.95 5.15
N ASP A 549 23.40 -31.87 4.18
CA ASP A 549 23.11 -33.27 4.46
C ASP A 549 24.39 -33.94 4.96
N LEU A 550 24.58 -33.90 6.27
CA LEU A 550 25.68 -34.55 6.99
C LEU A 550 25.71 -36.08 6.78
N LEU A 551 24.63 -36.67 6.28
CA LEU A 551 24.49 -38.11 6.05
C LEU A 551 24.68 -38.49 4.57
N SER A 552 24.73 -37.54 3.65
CA SER A 552 24.90 -37.83 2.22
C SER A 552 26.25 -38.45 1.83
N ASN A 553 27.25 -38.39 2.74
CA ASN A 553 28.59 -38.95 2.55
C ASN A 553 28.95 -40.07 3.55
N ILE A 554 27.97 -40.59 4.30
CA ILE A 554 28.07 -41.84 5.08
C ILE A 554 27.24 -42.88 4.34
#